data_AF-A0A0D3B325-F1
#
_entry.id   AF-A0A0D3B325-F1
#
_cell.length_a   1.000
_cell.length_b   1.000
_cell.length_c   1.000
_cell.angle_alpha   90.00
_cell.angle_beta   90.00
_cell.angle_gamma   90.00
#
_symmetry.space_group_name_H-M   'P 1'
#
loop_
_entity.id
_entity.type
_entity.pdbx_description
1 polymer ?
#
loop_
_entity_poly.entity_id
_entity_poly.type
_entity_poly.pdbx_seq_one_letter_code
_entity_poly.pdbx_strand_id
1 'polypeptide(L)'
;MASSSRKDYEIISDPFDPRCVVACFIRLQRQTDKEKLLLERIRGKEDSTSQKYTDQEERSLINEQISKSQGFDVDFSMFRCLFNFYPLFLDENNSTLIRETDRQFFGRLAQESIAAYNIREGTSFEFVEVEKANLYRNKGYIYFITFVAKDLCDQTKVFQAKVCNVFCREIEHSFCRLKPGQQVECKEDSKRVVKKPRYNTRSNKRACRCH
;
A
#
# COMPACT_ATOMS: atom_id res chain seq x y z
N MET A 1 18.95 -14.34 -16.00
CA MET A 1 18.22 -13.10 -15.63
C MET A 1 16.75 -13.40 -15.80
N ALA A 2 16.03 -13.59 -14.70
CA ALA A 2 14.58 -13.74 -14.75
C ALA A 2 13.98 -12.35 -14.57
N SER A 3 13.39 -11.83 -15.65
CA SER A 3 12.50 -10.68 -15.58
C SER A 3 11.31 -11.09 -14.69
N SER A 4 11.35 -10.72 -13.41
CA SER A 4 10.16 -10.77 -12.56
C SER A 4 9.11 -9.89 -13.24
N SER A 5 8.08 -10.52 -13.79
CA SER A 5 7.13 -9.82 -14.64
C SER A 5 6.42 -8.75 -13.82
N ARG A 6 6.56 -7.49 -14.24
CA ARG A 6 5.88 -6.30 -13.68
C ARG A 6 4.36 -6.43 -13.45
N LYS A 7 3.72 -7.47 -13.98
CA LYS A 7 2.27 -7.70 -13.94
C LYS A 7 1.73 -7.96 -12.53
N ASP A 8 2.55 -8.44 -11.60
CA ASP A 8 2.08 -8.80 -10.24
C ASP A 8 1.77 -7.56 -9.39
N TYR A 9 2.13 -6.35 -9.86
CA TYR A 9 2.03 -5.10 -9.10
C TYR A 9 0.98 -4.14 -9.63
N GLU A 10 0.26 -4.50 -10.68
CA GLU A 10 -0.78 -3.64 -11.23
C GLU A 10 -2.07 -3.81 -10.42
N ILE A 11 -2.71 -2.70 -10.02
CA ILE A 11 -4.10 -2.80 -9.57
C ILE A 11 -4.89 -3.37 -10.73
N ILE A 12 -5.70 -4.39 -10.42
CA ILE A 12 -6.60 -4.98 -11.38
C ILE A 12 -7.66 -3.94 -11.70
N SER A 13 -7.63 -3.44 -12.93
CA SER A 13 -8.56 -2.44 -13.46
C SER A 13 -9.83 -3.06 -14.02
N ASP A 14 -9.88 -4.39 -14.13
CA ASP A 14 -11.07 -5.11 -14.57
C ASP A 14 -12.19 -4.91 -13.52
N PRO A 15 -13.26 -4.17 -13.84
CA PRO A 15 -14.34 -3.91 -12.89
C PRO A 15 -15.10 -5.18 -12.47
N PHE A 16 -14.89 -6.30 -13.17
CA PHE A 16 -15.47 -7.59 -12.84
C PHE A 16 -14.55 -8.48 -11.99
N ASP A 17 -13.27 -8.12 -11.80
CA ASP A 17 -12.41 -8.84 -10.85
C ASP A 17 -12.77 -8.42 -9.42
N PRO A 18 -13.03 -9.36 -8.50
CA PRO A 18 -13.38 -9.06 -7.11
C PRO A 18 -12.28 -8.31 -6.33
N ARG A 19 -11.04 -8.27 -6.84
CA ARG A 19 -9.90 -7.54 -6.28
C ARG A 19 -9.74 -6.13 -6.86
N CYS A 20 -10.61 -5.76 -7.80
CA CYS A 20 -10.70 -4.41 -8.35
C CYS A 20 -11.10 -3.40 -7.29
N VAL A 21 -10.44 -2.25 -7.33
CA VAL A 21 -10.66 -1.15 -6.38
C VAL A 21 -11.49 -0.11 -7.10
N VAL A 22 -12.79 -0.09 -6.79
CA VAL A 22 -13.73 0.88 -7.34
C VAL A 22 -14.35 1.65 -6.18
N ALA A 23 -14.00 2.92 -6.08
CA ALA A 23 -14.58 3.82 -5.10
C ALA A 23 -16.09 3.95 -5.34
N CYS A 24 -16.84 3.69 -4.28
CA CYS A 24 -18.28 3.83 -4.21
C CYS A 24 -18.63 4.76 -3.07
N PHE A 25 -19.76 5.47 -3.20
CA PHE A 25 -20.29 6.29 -2.11
C PHE A 25 -20.52 5.42 -0.88
N ILE A 26 -20.11 5.92 0.29
CA ILE A 26 -20.58 5.35 1.54
C ILE A 26 -22.08 5.63 1.61
N ARG A 27 -22.93 4.60 1.63
CA ARG A 27 -24.40 4.79 1.72
C ARG A 27 -24.73 5.49 3.04
N LEU A 28 -24.96 6.80 2.96
CA LEU A 28 -25.37 7.69 4.04
C LEU A 28 -26.78 7.36 4.52
N GLN A 29 -27.05 6.15 5.04
CA GLN A 29 -28.37 5.89 5.62
C GLN A 29 -28.56 6.67 6.93
N ARG A 30 -27.47 7.05 7.62
CA ARG A 30 -27.41 8.06 8.68
C ARG A 30 -25.97 8.57 8.74
N GLN A 31 -25.69 9.83 8.41
CA GLN A 31 -24.35 10.39 8.65
C GLN A 31 -24.01 10.26 10.12
N THR A 32 -23.08 9.38 10.46
CA THR A 32 -22.54 9.33 11.82
C THR A 32 -21.63 10.54 12.02
N ASP A 33 -21.52 11.06 13.24
CA ASP A 33 -20.63 12.20 13.53
C ASP A 33 -19.17 11.92 13.11
N LYS A 34 -18.78 10.63 13.10
CA LYS A 34 -17.48 10.16 12.60
C LYS A 34 -17.28 10.41 11.11
N GLU A 35 -18.30 10.21 10.27
CA GLU A 35 -18.20 10.43 8.83
C GLU A 35 -18.16 11.91 8.48
N LYS A 36 -18.90 12.74 9.22
CA LYS A 36 -18.83 14.20 9.11
C LYS A 36 -17.44 14.71 9.50
N LEU A 37 -16.91 14.23 10.62
CA LEU A 37 -15.57 14.57 11.08
C LEU A 37 -14.50 14.12 10.07
N LEU A 38 -14.64 12.93 9.50
CA LEU A 38 -13.74 12.43 8.45
C LEU A 38 -13.79 13.33 7.20
N LEU A 39 -14.99 13.71 6.74
CA LEU A 39 -15.15 14.64 5.63
C LEU A 39 -14.49 16.00 5.93
N GLU A 40 -14.77 16.58 7.09
CA GLU A 40 -14.17 17.84 7.53
C GLU A 40 -12.64 17.73 7.61
N ARG A 41 -12.11 16.57 8.01
CA ARG A 41 -10.66 16.34 8.06
C ARG A 41 -10.03 16.28 6.68
N ILE A 42 -10.71 15.66 5.71
CA ILE A 42 -10.20 15.49 4.34
C ILE A 42 -10.14 16.82 3.59
N ARG A 43 -11.17 17.66 3.71
CA ARG A 43 -11.31 18.88 2.87
C ARG A 43 -11.37 20.19 3.65
N GLY A 44 -11.36 20.15 4.97
CA GLY A 44 -11.66 21.31 5.82
C GLY A 44 -13.17 21.52 6.03
N LYS A 45 -13.50 22.63 6.68
CA LYS A 45 -14.89 23.04 6.90
C LYS A 45 -15.60 23.29 5.57
N GLU A 46 -16.90 23.02 5.56
CA GLU A 46 -17.71 23.25 4.37
C GLU A 46 -17.83 24.74 4.08
N ASP A 47 -16.96 25.24 3.21
CA ASP A 47 -17.09 26.57 2.65
C ASP A 47 -18.18 26.54 1.56
N SER A 48 -19.01 27.59 1.50
CA SER A 48 -20.15 27.74 0.58
C SER A 48 -19.77 27.83 -0.91
N THR A 49 -18.57 27.37 -1.27
CA THR A 49 -18.03 27.35 -2.62
C THR A 49 -18.96 26.52 -3.52
N SER A 50 -19.33 27.13 -4.65
CA SER A 50 -20.22 26.54 -5.66
C SER A 50 -19.78 25.13 -6.05
N GLN A 51 -20.72 24.18 -6.01
CA GLN A 51 -20.53 22.80 -6.43
C GLN A 51 -19.91 22.73 -7.84
N LYS A 52 -18.66 22.28 -7.94
CA LYS A 52 -17.92 22.20 -9.22
C LYS A 52 -18.30 20.99 -10.06
N TYR A 53 -18.68 19.90 -9.39
CA TYR A 53 -18.98 18.61 -10.01
C TYR A 53 -20.26 18.03 -9.39
N THR A 54 -21.00 17.28 -10.19
CA THR A 54 -22.06 16.39 -9.71
C THR A 54 -21.44 15.19 -8.99
N ASP A 55 -22.21 14.54 -8.10
CA ASP A 55 -21.75 13.36 -7.36
C ASP A 55 -21.18 12.28 -8.31
N GLN A 56 -21.82 12.06 -9.46
CA GLN A 56 -21.40 11.05 -10.43
C GLN A 56 -20.11 11.44 -11.18
N GLU A 57 -19.88 12.73 -11.41
CA GLU A 57 -18.60 13.23 -11.94
C GLU A 57 -17.49 13.05 -10.90
N GLU A 58 -17.74 13.37 -9.63
CA GLU A 58 -16.78 13.11 -8.55
C GLU A 58 -16.41 11.63 -8.46
N ARG A 59 -17.42 10.74 -8.56
CA ARG A 59 -17.18 9.29 -8.60
C ARG A 59 -16.33 8.88 -9.79
N SER A 60 -16.54 9.47 -10.96
CA SER A 60 -15.75 9.18 -12.15
C SER A 60 -14.30 9.64 -11.97
N LEU A 61 -14.11 10.85 -11.45
CA LEU A 61 -12.81 11.46 -11.21
C LEU A 61 -11.98 10.69 -10.17
N ILE A 62 -12.56 10.29 -9.03
CA ILE A 62 -11.81 9.51 -8.03
C ILE A 62 -11.38 8.16 -8.58
N ASN A 63 -12.25 7.46 -9.33
CA ASN A 63 -11.91 6.17 -9.91
C ASN A 63 -10.86 6.30 -11.02
N GLU A 64 -10.88 7.38 -11.79
CA GLU A 64 -9.82 7.71 -12.74
C GLU A 64 -8.47 7.90 -12.03
N GLN A 65 -8.44 8.65 -10.93
CA GLN A 65 -7.22 8.87 -10.14
C GLN A 65 -6.71 7.58 -9.48
N ILE A 66 -7.61 6.75 -8.93
CA ILE A 66 -7.26 5.44 -8.37
C ILE A 66 -6.65 4.55 -9.44
N SER A 67 -7.26 4.48 -10.63
CA SER A 67 -6.77 3.66 -11.73
C SER A 67 -5.38 4.12 -12.21
N LYS A 68 -5.21 5.43 -12.46
CA LYS A 68 -3.95 6.00 -12.94
C LYS A 68 -2.81 5.85 -11.94
N SER A 69 -3.06 6.11 -10.66
CA SER A 69 -2.04 6.05 -9.61
C SER A 69 -1.88 4.67 -9.00
N GLN A 70 -2.74 3.72 -9.38
CA GLN A 70 -2.85 2.44 -8.71
C GLN A 70 -3.10 2.61 -7.20
N GLY A 71 -4.01 3.52 -6.86
CA GLY A 71 -4.50 3.77 -5.50
C GLY A 71 -3.57 4.56 -4.59
N PHE A 72 -2.37 4.96 -5.04
CA PHE A 72 -1.40 5.66 -4.18
C PHE A 72 -1.55 7.18 -4.21
N ASP A 73 -1.97 7.77 -5.33
CA ASP A 73 -1.99 9.21 -5.55
C ASP A 73 -3.41 9.64 -5.95
N VAL A 74 -4.16 10.16 -4.97
CA VAL A 74 -5.52 10.70 -5.13
C VAL A 74 -5.59 12.06 -4.43
N ASP A 75 -6.06 13.06 -5.14
CA ASP A 75 -6.35 14.39 -4.61
C ASP A 75 -7.77 14.42 -4.03
N PHE A 76 -7.85 14.14 -2.74
CA PHE A 76 -9.12 14.09 -2.02
C PHE A 76 -9.78 15.45 -1.80
N SER A 77 -9.03 16.55 -1.98
CA SER A 77 -9.59 17.91 -1.84
C SER A 77 -10.62 18.24 -2.92
N MET A 78 -10.62 17.46 -4.02
CA MET A 78 -11.56 17.61 -5.14
C MET A 78 -12.97 17.11 -4.86
N PHE A 79 -13.16 16.29 -3.83
CA PHE A 79 -14.40 15.53 -3.64
C PHE A 79 -15.23 16.04 -2.47
N ARG A 80 -16.54 16.20 -2.70
CA ARG A 80 -17.51 16.48 -1.66
C ARG A 80 -18.16 15.22 -1.11
N CYS A 81 -18.28 14.20 -1.93
CA CYS A 81 -18.84 12.92 -1.54
C CYS A 81 -17.84 12.13 -0.71
N LEU A 82 -18.33 11.43 0.32
CA LEU A 82 -17.53 10.46 1.05
C LEU A 82 -17.55 9.13 0.31
N PHE A 83 -16.38 8.67 -0.10
CA PHE A 83 -16.20 7.37 -0.73
C PHE A 83 -15.69 6.35 0.28
N ASN A 84 -15.89 5.07 -0.01
CA ASN A 84 -15.24 3.99 0.72
C ASN A 84 -13.73 3.87 0.41
N PHE A 85 -13.16 4.88 -0.25
CA PHE A 85 -11.74 5.06 -0.51
C PHE A 85 -11.34 6.46 -0.01
N TYR A 86 -10.44 6.56 0.96
CA TYR A 86 -10.09 7.84 1.62
C TYR A 86 -8.66 7.81 2.20
N PRO A 87 -8.04 8.98 2.47
CA PRO A 87 -6.71 9.04 3.04
C PRO A 87 -6.75 8.70 4.54
N LEU A 88 -5.66 8.13 5.04
CA LEU A 88 -5.46 7.87 6.47
C LEU A 88 -4.62 8.97 7.10
N PHE A 89 -4.96 9.33 8.33
CA PHE A 89 -4.25 10.34 9.12
C PHE A 89 -3.31 9.65 10.09
N LEU A 90 -2.02 9.62 9.75
CA LEU A 90 -1.01 8.79 10.45
C LEU A 90 -0.85 9.13 11.94
N ASP A 91 -1.13 10.37 12.34
CA ASP A 91 -0.95 10.81 13.73
C ASP A 91 -2.17 10.52 14.61
N GLU A 92 -3.22 9.91 14.06
CA GLU A 92 -4.43 9.54 14.79
C GLU A 92 -4.45 8.03 15.10
N ASN A 93 -5.28 7.63 16.07
CA ASN A 93 -5.58 6.22 16.30
C ASN A 93 -7.01 5.94 15.84
N ASN A 94 -7.14 5.45 14.60
CA ASN A 94 -8.45 5.14 14.04
C ASN A 94 -8.97 3.75 14.47
N SER A 95 -8.14 2.94 15.14
CA SER A 95 -8.48 1.60 15.57
C SER A 95 -8.84 1.56 17.06
N THR A 96 -10.10 1.26 17.37
CA THR A 96 -10.49 0.98 18.77
C THR A 96 -9.97 -0.37 19.29
N LEU A 97 -9.37 -1.18 18.42
CA LEU A 97 -8.89 -2.54 18.72
C LEU A 97 -7.36 -2.62 18.86
N ILE A 98 -6.64 -1.63 18.34
CA ILE A 98 -5.16 -1.62 18.33
C ILE A 98 -4.72 -0.44 19.21
N ARG A 99 -3.86 -0.71 20.20
CA ARG A 99 -3.30 0.32 21.10
C ARG A 99 -2.21 1.17 20.44
N GLU A 100 -1.94 0.95 19.16
CA GLU A 100 -0.91 1.61 18.36
C GLU A 100 -1.52 2.77 17.57
N THR A 101 -0.74 3.82 17.32
CA THR A 101 -1.09 4.89 16.37
C THR A 101 -1.13 4.35 14.94
N ASP A 102 -1.85 5.01 14.04
CA ASP A 102 -1.87 4.65 12.62
C ASP A 102 -0.43 4.64 12.04
N ARG A 103 0.43 5.59 12.42
CA ARG A 103 1.85 5.64 12.05
C ARG A 103 2.61 4.37 12.44
N GLN A 104 2.41 3.86 13.65
CA GLN A 104 3.05 2.62 14.11
C GLN A 104 2.53 1.41 13.34
N PHE A 105 1.20 1.33 13.16
CA PHE A 105 0.56 0.26 12.42
C PHE A 105 1.06 0.19 10.97
N PHE A 106 1.02 1.30 10.24
CA PHE A 106 1.48 1.36 8.85
C PHE A 106 3.00 1.24 8.73
N GLY A 107 3.76 1.70 9.73
CA GLY A 107 5.21 1.50 9.79
C GLY A 107 5.58 0.01 9.84
N ARG A 108 4.90 -0.77 10.67
CA ARG A 108 5.11 -2.22 10.76
C ARG A 108 4.74 -2.94 9.46
N LEU A 109 3.61 -2.57 8.84
CA LEU A 109 3.23 -3.11 7.53
C LEU A 109 4.24 -2.76 6.42
N ALA A 110 4.81 -1.56 6.45
CA ALA A 110 5.83 -1.12 5.51
C ALA A 110 7.15 -1.89 5.72
N GLN A 111 7.56 -2.09 6.97
CA GLN A 111 8.74 -2.90 7.34
C GLN A 111 8.62 -4.35 6.84
N GLU A 112 7.48 -4.99 7.05
CA GLU A 112 7.21 -6.35 6.57
C GLU A 112 7.23 -6.40 5.02
N SER A 113 6.64 -5.40 4.37
CA SER A 113 6.59 -5.30 2.91
C SER A 113 7.98 -5.10 2.28
N ILE A 114 8.82 -4.22 2.85
CA ILE A 114 10.18 -3.99 2.35
C ILE A 114 11.11 -5.17 2.65
N ALA A 115 10.92 -5.88 3.77
CA ALA A 115 11.65 -7.11 4.05
C ALA A 115 11.39 -8.18 2.97
N ALA A 116 10.12 -8.37 2.59
CA ALA A 116 9.75 -9.28 1.50
C ALA A 116 10.36 -8.83 0.15
N TYR A 117 10.35 -7.53 -0.14
CA TYR A 117 11.00 -6.95 -1.32
C TYR A 117 12.51 -7.24 -1.33
N ASN A 118 13.20 -6.99 -0.22
CA ASN A 118 14.64 -7.21 -0.07
C ASN A 118 15.03 -8.66 -0.35
N ILE A 119 14.27 -9.63 0.20
CA ILE A 119 14.48 -11.05 -0.04
C ILE A 119 14.31 -11.39 -1.53
N ARG A 120 13.23 -10.89 -2.15
CA ARG A 120 12.90 -11.18 -3.54
C ARG A 120 13.91 -10.60 -4.52
N GLU A 121 14.30 -9.34 -4.33
CA GLU A 121 15.20 -8.61 -5.25
C GLU A 121 16.68 -8.72 -4.88
N GLY A 122 17.02 -9.34 -3.74
CA GLY A 122 18.40 -9.40 -3.24
C GLY A 122 18.96 -8.03 -2.84
N THR A 123 18.10 -7.15 -2.31
CA THR A 123 18.45 -5.80 -1.85
C THR A 123 18.48 -5.72 -0.32
N SER A 124 18.81 -4.55 0.23
CA SER A 124 18.98 -4.33 1.68
C SER A 124 18.50 -2.93 2.10
N PHE A 125 17.30 -2.56 1.65
CA PHE A 125 16.68 -1.31 2.05
C PHE A 125 16.19 -1.36 3.50
N GLU A 126 16.46 -0.32 4.26
CA GLU A 126 15.97 -0.12 5.62
C GLU A 126 14.79 0.87 5.61
N PHE A 127 13.68 0.51 6.24
CA PHE A 127 12.53 1.39 6.39
C PHE A 127 12.89 2.65 7.20
N VAL A 128 12.44 3.81 6.75
CA VAL A 128 12.64 5.10 7.43
C VAL A 128 11.31 5.58 8.04
N GLU A 129 10.33 5.89 7.20
CA GLU A 129 9.04 6.43 7.65
C GLU A 129 7.92 6.21 6.63
N VAL A 130 6.68 6.28 7.09
CA VAL A 130 5.49 6.32 6.22
C VAL A 130 5.22 7.76 5.80
N GLU A 131 5.16 8.03 4.50
CA GLU A 131 4.81 9.36 3.97
C GLU A 131 3.29 9.57 3.99
N LYS A 132 2.55 8.57 3.50
CA LYS A 132 1.09 8.60 3.41
C LYS A 132 0.51 7.20 3.24
N ALA A 133 -0.76 7.05 3.57
CA ALA A 133 -1.52 5.83 3.28
C ALA A 133 -2.95 6.17 2.84
N ASN A 134 -3.47 5.40 1.89
CA ASN A 134 -4.89 5.41 1.52
C ASN A 134 -5.55 4.10 1.94
N LEU A 135 -6.82 4.17 2.35
CA LEU A 135 -7.63 3.03 2.75
C LEU A 135 -8.78 2.82 1.77
N TYR A 136 -8.94 1.58 1.31
CA TYR A 136 -10.14 1.11 0.65
C TYR A 136 -10.90 0.14 1.56
N ARG A 137 -12.12 0.54 1.94
CA ARG A 137 -13.00 -0.24 2.83
C ARG A 137 -14.09 -0.93 2.02
N ASN A 138 -14.10 -2.26 2.06
CA ASN A 138 -15.19 -3.08 1.50
C ASN A 138 -15.50 -4.24 2.47
N LYS A 139 -15.46 -5.50 2.03
CA LYS A 139 -15.56 -6.70 2.89
C LYS A 139 -14.33 -6.94 3.80
N GLY A 140 -13.40 -5.99 3.80
CA GLY A 140 -12.12 -5.96 4.51
C GLY A 140 -11.46 -4.61 4.25
N TYR A 141 -10.16 -4.53 4.51
CA TYR A 141 -9.37 -3.32 4.29
C TYR A 141 -8.26 -3.58 3.28
N ILE A 142 -8.08 -2.67 2.34
CA ILE A 142 -6.88 -2.64 1.49
C ILE A 142 -6.17 -1.32 1.75
N TYR A 143 -4.88 -1.41 2.06
CA TYR A 143 -4.01 -0.28 2.36
C TYR A 143 -3.06 -0.05 1.19
N PHE A 144 -2.96 1.21 0.76
CA PHE A 144 -1.99 1.69 -0.23
C PHE A 144 -1.01 2.60 0.48
N ILE A 145 0.15 2.06 0.84
CA ILE A 145 1.14 2.69 1.71
C ILE A 145 2.27 3.25 0.83
N THR A 146 2.57 4.53 0.97
CA THR A 146 3.78 5.16 0.41
C THR A 146 4.74 5.46 1.55
N PHE A 147 5.98 5.01 1.45
CA PHE A 147 6.95 5.09 2.53
C PHE A 147 8.38 5.32 2.01
N VAL A 148 9.23 5.89 2.85
CA VAL A 148 10.65 6.09 2.56
C VAL A 148 11.44 4.92 3.12
N ALA A 149 12.41 4.44 2.34
CA ALA A 149 13.43 3.51 2.79
C ALA A 149 14.81 3.97 2.28
N LYS A 150 15.88 3.63 2.99
CA LYS A 150 17.24 3.98 2.61
C LYS A 150 18.07 2.74 2.28
N ASP A 151 19.02 2.86 1.36
CA ASP A 151 19.97 1.79 1.08
C ASP A 151 21.22 1.85 1.99
N LEU A 152 22.17 0.94 1.75
CA LEU A 152 23.44 0.85 2.49
C LEU A 152 24.34 2.09 2.34
N CYS A 153 24.04 2.97 1.38
CA CYS A 153 24.75 4.23 1.17
C CYS A 153 23.97 5.42 1.78
N ASP A 154 22.97 5.14 2.63
CA ASP A 154 22.03 6.12 3.20
C ASP A 154 21.26 6.93 2.14
N GLN A 155 21.15 6.42 0.90
CA GLN A 155 20.33 7.07 -0.13
C GLN A 155 18.86 6.68 0.05
N THR A 156 18.01 7.67 0.23
CA THR A 156 16.55 7.48 0.40
C THR A 156 15.86 7.24 -0.94
N LYS A 157 14.97 6.27 -0.97
CA LYS A 157 14.05 5.97 -2.07
C LYS A 157 12.64 5.83 -1.54
N VAL A 158 11.66 6.07 -2.40
CA VAL A 158 10.25 6.01 -2.02
C VAL A 158 9.68 4.71 -2.55
N PHE A 159 9.00 3.99 -1.69
CA PHE A 159 8.38 2.72 -1.98
C PHE A 159 6.86 2.83 -1.88
N GLN A 160 6.21 1.93 -2.59
CA GLN A 160 4.77 1.75 -2.61
C GLN A 160 4.47 0.30 -2.25
N ALA A 161 3.62 0.09 -1.24
CA ALA A 161 3.15 -1.22 -0.82
C ALA A 161 1.62 -1.30 -0.82
N LYS A 162 1.10 -2.42 -1.31
CA LYS A 162 -0.32 -2.79 -1.20
C LYS A 162 -0.44 -3.91 -0.18
N VAL A 163 -1.24 -3.70 0.86
CA VAL A 163 -1.49 -4.68 1.91
C VAL A 163 -2.99 -4.93 2.03
N CYS A 164 -3.39 -6.19 2.00
CA CYS A 164 -4.78 -6.61 2.11
C CYS A 164 -5.01 -7.20 3.50
N ASN A 165 -5.94 -6.64 4.27
CA ASN A 165 -6.46 -7.22 5.50
C ASN A 165 -7.84 -7.82 5.21
N VAL A 166 -7.85 -9.10 4.86
CA VAL A 166 -9.03 -9.81 4.39
C VAL A 166 -9.85 -10.28 5.59
N PHE A 167 -11.13 -9.90 5.63
CA PHE A 167 -12.08 -10.18 6.73
C PHE A 167 -11.59 -9.78 8.13
N CYS A 168 -10.64 -8.85 8.27
CA CYS A 168 -10.02 -8.47 9.54
C CYS A 168 -9.29 -9.63 10.25
N ARG A 169 -8.87 -10.67 9.52
CA ARG A 169 -8.24 -11.88 10.09
C ARG A 169 -6.80 -12.07 9.64
N GLU A 170 -6.55 -11.93 8.35
CA GLU A 170 -5.25 -12.22 7.74
C GLU A 170 -4.71 -10.98 7.03
N ILE A 171 -3.44 -10.67 7.27
CA ILE A 171 -2.70 -9.59 6.61
C ILE A 171 -1.85 -10.22 5.51
N GLU A 172 -2.18 -9.88 4.27
CA GLU A 172 -1.48 -10.31 3.07
C GLU A 172 -0.72 -9.12 2.47
N HIS A 173 0.61 -9.24 2.37
CA HIS A 173 1.45 -8.26 1.68
C HIS A 173 1.40 -8.51 0.17
N SER A 174 0.36 -7.98 -0.49
CA SER A 174 0.11 -8.19 -1.92
C SER A 174 1.30 -7.78 -2.76
N PHE A 175 1.86 -6.58 -2.56
CA PHE A 175 3.16 -6.23 -3.15
C PHE A 175 3.88 -5.07 -2.48
N CYS A 176 5.16 -4.95 -2.83
CA CYS A 176 6.03 -3.81 -2.55
C CYS A 176 6.91 -3.51 -3.77
N ARG A 177 7.10 -2.23 -4.10
CA ARG A 177 7.94 -1.77 -5.22
C ARG A 177 8.49 -0.37 -4.98
N LEU A 178 9.53 0.01 -5.73
CA LEU A 178 9.94 1.41 -5.86
C LEU A 178 8.81 2.23 -6.51
N LYS A 179 8.62 3.47 -6.04
CA LYS A 179 7.66 4.40 -6.65
C LYS A 179 8.06 4.64 -8.11
N PRO A 180 7.14 4.47 -9.07
CA PRO A 180 7.43 4.72 -10.48
C PRO A 180 7.93 6.15 -10.73
N GLY A 181 8.86 6.32 -11.67
CA GLY A 181 9.37 7.63 -12.05
C GLY A 181 10.50 8.19 -11.18
N GLN A 182 10.99 7.45 -10.17
CA GLN A 182 12.21 7.83 -9.46
C GLN A 182 13.44 7.58 -10.33
N GLN A 183 14.28 8.61 -10.52
CA GLN A 183 15.59 8.46 -11.15
C GLN A 183 16.49 7.66 -10.20
N VAL A 184 17.02 6.53 -10.66
CA VAL A 184 17.94 5.70 -9.90
C VAL A 184 19.36 5.98 -10.41
N GLU A 185 20.03 6.98 -9.82
CA GLU A 185 21.49 7.09 -9.97
C GLU A 185 22.16 6.16 -8.95
N CYS A 186 22.32 4.89 -9.31
CA CYS A 186 23.30 4.05 -8.63
C CYS A 186 24.68 4.42 -9.18
N LYS A 187 25.50 5.12 -8.40
CA LYS A 187 26.95 5.11 -8.63
C LYS A 187 27.43 3.68 -8.35
N GLU A 188 27.72 2.93 -9.41
CA GLU A 188 28.44 1.65 -9.30
C GLU A 188 29.81 1.93 -8.70
N ASP A 189 29.98 1.74 -7.40
CA ASP A 189 31.30 1.48 -6.81
C ASP A 189 31.14 0.81 -5.44
N SER A 190 31.09 -0.51 -5.45
CA SER A 190 31.82 -1.40 -4.53
C SER A 190 31.20 -2.79 -4.53
N LYS A 191 31.76 -3.69 -5.34
CA LYS A 191 31.57 -5.13 -5.20
C LYS A 191 32.05 -5.58 -3.81
N ARG A 192 31.16 -5.64 -2.81
CA ARG A 192 31.35 -6.53 -1.66
C ARG A 192 30.56 -7.80 -1.92
N VAL A 193 31.30 -8.80 -2.38
CA VAL A 193 30.83 -10.17 -2.60
C VAL A 193 30.29 -10.71 -1.28
N VAL A 194 28.98 -10.69 -1.10
CA VAL A 194 28.33 -11.52 -0.07
C VAL A 194 28.46 -12.97 -0.54
N LYS A 195 29.39 -13.71 0.08
CA LYS A 195 29.51 -15.15 -0.14
C LYS A 195 28.20 -15.82 0.26
N LYS A 196 27.48 -16.38 -0.72
CA LYS A 196 26.34 -17.27 -0.45
C LYS A 196 26.80 -18.41 0.48
N PRO A 197 26.07 -18.76 1.55
CA PRO A 197 26.32 -19.97 2.30
C PRO A 197 26.15 -21.18 1.37
N ARG A 198 27.19 -22.02 1.26
CA ARG A 198 27.06 -23.34 0.64
C ARG A 198 26.26 -24.23 1.58
N TYR A 199 24.99 -24.47 1.26
CA TYR A 199 24.23 -25.55 1.90
C TYR A 199 24.78 -26.88 1.40
N ASN A 200 25.44 -27.64 2.28
CA ASN A 200 25.80 -29.04 2.03
C ASN A 200 24.54 -29.90 2.23
N THR A 201 23.85 -30.24 1.14
CA THR A 201 22.86 -31.32 1.15
C THR A 201 23.59 -32.67 1.16
N ARG A 202 23.93 -33.17 2.36
CA ARG A 202 24.15 -34.61 2.56
C ARG A 202 22.80 -35.31 2.47
N SER A 203 22.45 -35.79 1.28
CA SER A 203 21.35 -36.72 1.06
C SER A 203 21.70 -38.08 1.71
N ASN A 204 21.13 -38.34 2.89
CA ASN A 204 21.09 -39.68 3.47
C ASN A 204 20.11 -40.54 2.67
N LYS A 205 20.62 -41.32 1.70
CA LYS A 205 19.90 -42.47 1.14
C LYS A 205 19.83 -43.55 2.23
N ARG A 206 18.70 -43.65 2.94
CA ARG A 206 18.34 -44.89 3.65
C ARG A 206 17.78 -45.86 2.61
N ALA A 207 18.50 -46.95 2.38
CA ALA A 207 18.06 -48.08 1.59
C ALA A 207 16.99 -48.86 2.39
N CYS A 208 15.78 -48.99 1.83
CA CYS A 208 14.84 -50.02 2.25
C CYS A 208 15.32 -51.35 1.65
N ARG A 209 15.69 -52.31 2.50
CA ARG A 209 15.80 -53.73 2.11
C ARG A 209 14.46 -54.40 2.36
N CYS A 210 13.92 -55.02 1.33
CA CYS A 210 12.84 -55.99 1.43
C CYS A 210 13.37 -57.27 2.10
N HIS A 211 12.58 -57.83 3.01
CA HIS A 211 12.52 -59.26 3.29
C HIS A 211 11.06 -59.67 3.30
#